data_AF-A0A7C2XK87-F1
#
_entry.id   AF-A0A7C2XK87-F1
#
_cell.length_a   1.000
_cell.length_b   1.000
_cell.length_c   1.000
_cell.angle_alpha   90.00
_cell.angle_beta   90.00
_cell.angle_gamma   90.00
#
_symmetry.space_group_name_H-M   'P 1'
#
loop_
_entity.id
_entity.type
_entity.pdbx_description
1 polymer ?
#
loop_
_entity_poly.entity_id
_entity_poly.type
_entity_poly.pdbx_seq_one_letter_code
_entity_poly.pdbx_strand_id
1 'polypeptide(L)'
;MTPYGALDEVVANGDKLSYCVIDTKVVLREAEGITARRRYYECEHQRQGLSVGWGDTYESHLDGQSLDLSGIADGYYALTSQANPDGILLERNYANNTALLYLKIQRSHVLLVPPGEIIMLHCLANDWC
;
A
#
# COMPACT_ATOMS: atom_id res chain seq x y z
N MET A 1 -4.43 -12.87 -10.62
CA MET A 1 -5.20 -12.04 -11.57
C MET A 1 -6.02 -11.07 -10.74
N THR A 2 -5.88 -9.78 -11.01
CA THR A 2 -6.85 -8.81 -10.45
C THR A 2 -8.15 -8.97 -11.24
N PRO A 3 -9.27 -8.38 -10.78
CA PRO A 3 -10.52 -8.35 -11.58
C PRO A 3 -10.37 -7.69 -12.96
N TYR A 4 -9.18 -7.17 -13.31
CA TYR A 4 -8.92 -6.31 -14.47
C TYR A 4 -7.83 -6.87 -15.39
N GLY A 5 -7.37 -8.11 -15.14
CA GLY A 5 -6.33 -8.78 -15.92
C GLY A 5 -5.10 -9.19 -15.11
N ALA A 6 -4.03 -9.53 -15.82
CA ALA A 6 -2.69 -9.67 -15.24
C ALA A 6 -2.08 -8.27 -15.11
N LEU A 7 -1.38 -8.02 -14.00
CA LEU A 7 -0.45 -6.90 -13.93
C LEU A 7 0.78 -7.33 -14.72
N ASP A 8 1.02 -6.71 -15.88
CA ASP A 8 1.96 -7.23 -16.87
C ASP A 8 3.42 -6.90 -16.53
N GLU A 9 3.72 -5.65 -16.20
CA GLU A 9 5.09 -5.15 -16.09
C GLU A 9 5.26 -4.20 -14.91
N VAL A 10 6.32 -4.40 -14.13
CA VAL A 10 6.75 -3.44 -13.10
C VAL A 10 7.51 -2.32 -13.79
N VAL A 11 6.86 -1.17 -13.95
CA VAL A 11 7.45 0.03 -14.58
C VAL A 11 8.18 0.94 -13.61
N ALA A 12 7.90 0.79 -12.31
CA ALA A 12 8.61 1.47 -11.22
C ALA A 12 8.46 0.68 -9.92
N ASN A 13 9.50 0.69 -9.10
CA ASN A 13 9.54 0.07 -7.79
C ASN A 13 10.36 0.95 -6.83
N GLY A 14 10.04 0.87 -5.54
CA GLY A 14 10.79 1.53 -4.49
C GLY A 14 10.64 0.74 -3.19
N ASP A 15 11.75 0.51 -2.52
CA ASP A 15 11.78 -0.20 -1.24
C ASP A 15 11.77 0.80 -0.08
N LYS A 16 10.83 0.61 0.84
CA LYS A 16 10.78 1.37 2.08
C LYS A 16 11.60 0.65 3.16
N LEU A 17 12.93 0.77 3.07
CA LEU A 17 13.86 0.06 3.95
C LEU A 17 14.09 0.74 5.31
N SER A 18 13.96 2.07 5.38
CA SER A 18 14.05 2.81 6.64
C SER A 18 12.66 2.97 7.25
N TYR A 19 12.35 2.14 8.25
CA TYR A 19 11.13 2.27 9.04
C TYR A 19 11.40 2.00 10.52
N CYS A 20 10.55 2.62 11.32
CA CYS A 20 10.27 2.31 12.69
C CYS A 20 9.02 1.43 12.72
N VAL A 21 8.78 0.74 13.83
CA VAL A 21 7.50 0.10 14.11
C VAL A 21 6.97 0.67 15.43
N ILE A 22 5.97 1.54 15.34
CA ILE A 22 5.37 2.22 16.49
C ILE A 22 3.84 2.34 16.39
N ASP A 23 3.19 2.54 17.53
CA ASP A 23 1.76 2.76 17.64
C ASP A 23 1.40 4.23 17.33
N THR A 24 1.10 4.57 16.07
CA THR A 24 0.73 5.96 15.72
C THR A 24 -0.78 6.20 15.81
N LYS A 25 -1.60 5.30 15.25
CA LYS A 25 -3.07 5.44 15.22
C LYS A 25 -3.78 4.14 15.52
N VAL A 26 -4.98 4.22 16.11
CA VAL A 26 -5.87 3.06 16.23
C VAL A 26 -6.52 2.81 14.87
N VAL A 27 -6.36 1.60 14.33
CA VAL A 27 -6.91 1.18 13.02
C VAL A 27 -8.01 0.15 13.15
N LEU A 28 -8.00 -0.68 14.21
CA LEU A 28 -9.01 -1.69 14.48
C LEU A 28 -9.46 -1.60 15.93
N ARG A 29 -10.39 -0.68 16.21
CA ARG A 29 -10.86 -0.35 17.57
C ARG A 29 -11.51 -1.53 18.29
N GLU A 30 -12.14 -2.43 17.55
CA GLU A 30 -12.86 -3.61 18.06
C GLU A 30 -11.98 -4.88 18.11
N ALA A 31 -10.66 -4.76 17.89
CA ALA A 31 -9.77 -5.92 17.89
C ALA A 31 -9.67 -6.55 19.29
N GLU A 32 -9.82 -7.87 19.37
CA GLU A 32 -9.55 -8.63 20.59
C GLU A 32 -8.08 -8.41 21.02
N GLY A 33 -7.87 -7.99 22.26
CA GLY A 33 -6.53 -7.68 22.78
C GLY A 33 -6.02 -6.28 22.44
N ILE A 34 -6.87 -5.38 21.92
CA ILE A 34 -6.50 -3.97 21.74
C ILE A 34 -6.07 -3.32 23.06
N THR A 35 -5.00 -2.54 23.01
CA THR A 35 -4.55 -1.73 24.14
C THR A 35 -5.14 -0.32 24.08
N ALA A 36 -5.64 0.17 25.21
CA ALA A 36 -6.22 1.52 25.31
C ALA A 36 -5.18 2.64 25.12
N ARG A 37 -3.89 2.33 25.29
CA ARG A 37 -2.77 3.27 25.13
C ARG A 37 -1.71 2.68 24.21
N ARG A 38 -0.95 3.56 23.57
CA ARG A 38 0.28 3.22 22.84
C ARG A 38 1.24 2.50 23.77
N ARG A 39 1.81 1.40 23.30
CA ARG A 39 2.87 0.65 23.99
C ARG A 39 4.23 0.92 23.36
N TYR A 40 4.26 1.11 22.04
CA TYR A 40 5.46 1.46 21.27
C TYR A 40 5.26 2.87 20.72
N TYR A 41 6.07 3.83 21.14
CA TYR A 41 5.86 5.24 20.78
C TYR A 41 7.14 5.98 20.39
N GLU A 42 8.29 5.30 20.44
CA GLU A 42 9.60 5.83 20.10
C GLU A 42 10.26 4.96 19.02
N CYS A 43 10.99 5.61 18.12
CA CYS A 43 11.79 4.94 17.11
C CYS A 43 13.21 4.66 17.62
N GLU A 44 13.32 4.02 18.78
CA GLU A 44 14.62 3.64 19.33
C GLU A 44 15.03 2.26 18.82
N HIS A 45 16.35 2.05 18.70
CA HIS A 45 16.89 0.78 18.19
C HIS A 45 16.62 -0.43 19.10
N GLN A 46 16.37 -0.22 20.40
CA GLN A 46 16.28 -1.31 21.36
C GLN A 46 14.90 -1.97 21.41
N ARG A 47 13.82 -1.21 21.16
CA ARG A 47 12.45 -1.73 21.28
C ARG A 47 11.48 -1.00 20.38
N GLN A 48 10.96 -1.75 19.40
CA GLN A 48 9.91 -1.32 18.50
C GLN A 48 8.85 -2.42 18.40
N GLY A 49 7.66 -2.08 17.94
CA GLY A 49 6.56 -3.02 17.77
C GLY A 49 5.26 -2.35 17.41
N LEU A 50 4.29 -3.18 16.99
CA LEU A 50 2.95 -2.75 16.66
C LEU A 50 1.96 -3.48 17.56
N SER A 51 1.24 -2.74 18.39
CA SER A 51 0.24 -3.29 19.29
C SER A 51 -1.00 -3.73 18.51
N VAL A 52 -1.71 -4.75 19.03
CA VAL A 52 -2.97 -5.21 18.43
C VAL A 52 -3.97 -4.04 18.38
N GLY A 53 -4.60 -3.85 17.23
CA GLY A 53 -5.54 -2.75 16.99
C GLY A 53 -4.90 -1.42 16.57
N TRP A 54 -3.58 -1.30 16.67
CA TRP A 54 -2.81 -0.13 16.27
C TRP A 54 -2.22 -0.29 14.87
N GLY A 55 -1.98 0.84 14.23
CA GLY A 55 -1.28 0.96 12.96
C GLY A 55 -0.11 1.92 13.11
N ASP A 56 0.92 1.69 12.29
CA ASP A 56 2.04 2.59 12.11
C ASP A 56 1.85 3.35 10.79
N THR A 57 1.69 4.66 10.88
CA THR A 57 1.33 5.52 9.74
C THR A 57 2.49 6.43 9.43
N TYR A 58 2.99 6.28 8.22
CA TYR A 58 4.00 7.14 7.65
C TYR A 58 3.35 8.12 6.69
N GLU A 59 3.40 9.40 7.04
CA GLU A 59 2.86 10.47 6.22
C GLU A 59 3.67 10.65 4.93
N SER A 60 3.02 11.15 3.88
CA SER A 60 3.62 11.25 2.53
C SER A 60 4.80 12.21 2.42
N HIS A 61 4.98 13.12 3.38
CA HIS A 61 6.08 14.08 3.40
C HIS A 61 7.36 13.52 4.02
N LEU A 62 7.32 12.31 4.57
CA LEU A 62 8.51 11.66 5.12
C LEU A 62 9.39 11.13 3.99
N ASP A 63 10.71 11.15 4.22
CA ASP A 63 11.67 10.63 3.25
C ASP A 63 11.41 9.15 2.93
N GLY A 64 11.59 8.79 1.66
CA GLY A 64 11.36 7.41 1.19
C GLY A 64 9.89 7.02 0.98
N GLN A 65 8.94 7.95 1.15
CA GLN A 65 7.50 7.72 0.91
C GLN A 65 7.05 8.11 -0.50
N SER A 66 7.93 8.00 -1.49
CA SER A 66 7.66 8.36 -2.88
C SER A 66 8.19 7.32 -3.86
N LEU A 67 7.62 7.32 -5.05
CA LEU A 67 8.08 6.54 -6.20
C LEU A 67 8.43 7.52 -7.32
N ASP A 68 9.61 7.39 -7.91
CA ASP A 68 9.98 8.19 -9.07
C ASP A 68 9.24 7.66 -10.31
N LEU A 69 8.44 8.53 -10.92
CA LEU A 69 7.68 8.22 -12.13
C LEU A 69 8.28 8.89 -13.37
N SER A 70 9.49 9.44 -13.26
CA SER A 70 10.18 10.11 -14.36
C SER A 70 10.36 9.17 -15.55
N GLY A 71 9.95 9.62 -16.74
CA GLY A 71 10.07 8.83 -17.97
C GLY A 71 8.98 7.78 -18.18
N ILE A 72 8.05 7.61 -17.23
CA ILE A 72 6.86 6.78 -17.42
C ILE A 72 5.87 7.53 -18.31
N ALA A 73 5.34 6.83 -19.31
CA ALA A 73 4.38 7.41 -20.26
C ALA A 73 3.01 7.67 -19.62
N ASP A 74 2.20 8.50 -20.28
CA ASP A 74 0.79 8.65 -19.94
C ASP A 74 0.06 7.32 -20.15
N GLY A 75 -0.80 6.93 -19.20
CA GLY A 75 -1.44 5.62 -19.24
C GLY A 75 -2.18 5.25 -17.97
N TYR A 76 -2.72 4.02 -17.95
CA TYR A 76 -3.35 3.42 -16.78
C TYR A 76 -2.38 2.46 -16.11
N TYR A 77 -2.26 2.57 -14.79
CA TYR A 77 -1.30 1.83 -13.98
C TYR A 77 -1.97 1.28 -12.74
N ALA A 78 -1.36 0.27 -12.14
CA ALA A 78 -1.71 -0.23 -10.83
C ALA A 78 -0.56 0.04 -9.85
N LEU A 79 -0.87 0.69 -8.74
CA LEU A 79 0.04 0.89 -7.63
C LEU A 79 -0.21 -0.20 -6.59
N THR A 80 0.82 -0.98 -6.29
CA THR A 80 0.80 -1.96 -5.21
C THR A 80 1.67 -1.49 -4.05
N SER A 81 1.24 -1.79 -2.84
CA SER A 81 2.03 -1.63 -1.62
C SER A 81 1.92 -2.91 -0.83
N GLN A 82 3.06 -3.53 -0.53
CA GLN A 82 3.12 -4.81 0.18
C GLN A 82 3.85 -4.66 1.51
N ALA A 83 3.19 -5.06 2.60
CA ALA A 83 3.81 -5.17 3.91
C ALA A 83 4.52 -6.53 4.06
N ASN A 84 5.67 -6.56 4.74
CA ASN A 84 6.43 -7.77 5.03
C ASN A 84 6.60 -8.71 3.80
N PRO A 85 7.10 -8.19 2.65
CA PRO A 85 7.15 -8.96 1.39
C PRO A 85 8.01 -10.23 1.49
N ASP A 86 9.06 -10.19 2.31
CA ASP A 86 9.97 -11.33 2.53
C ASP A 86 9.48 -12.31 3.60
N GLY A 87 8.35 -12.03 4.26
CA GLY A 87 7.79 -12.90 5.29
C GLY A 87 8.65 -13.04 6.55
N ILE A 88 9.56 -12.09 6.81
CA ILE A 88 10.48 -12.11 7.96
C ILE A 88 9.71 -11.99 9.28
N LEU A 89 8.62 -11.21 9.29
CA LEU A 89 7.71 -11.16 10.43
C LEU A 89 6.72 -12.33 10.39
N LEU A 90 6.52 -12.97 11.53
CA LEU A 90 5.51 -14.02 11.68
C LEU A 90 4.11 -13.39 11.74
N GLU A 91 3.25 -13.75 10.80
CA GLU A 91 1.89 -13.25 10.70
C GLU A 91 0.86 -14.38 10.74
N ARG A 92 -0.34 -14.10 11.25
CA ARG A 92 -1.46 -15.07 11.25
C ARG A 92 -1.98 -15.32 9.84
N ASN A 93 -1.89 -14.32 8.98
CA ASN A 93 -2.37 -14.36 7.61
C ASN A 93 -1.45 -13.48 6.75
N TYR A 94 -0.90 -14.05 5.68
CA TYR A 94 -0.06 -13.32 4.71
C TYR A 94 -0.85 -12.88 3.47
N ALA A 95 -2.10 -13.33 3.32
CA ALA A 95 -2.91 -13.06 2.14
C ALA A 95 -3.50 -11.64 2.10
N ASN A 96 -3.34 -10.85 3.16
CA ASN A 96 -3.86 -9.49 3.29
C ASN A 96 -2.76 -8.42 3.35
N ASN A 97 -1.53 -8.75 2.95
CA ASN A 97 -0.37 -7.86 3.03
C ASN A 97 -0.30 -6.83 1.90
N THR A 98 -1.10 -7.00 0.84
CA THR A 98 -1.02 -6.17 -0.37
C THR A 98 -2.23 -5.27 -0.50
N ALA A 99 -1.99 -3.96 -0.58
CA ALA A 99 -2.95 -2.97 -1.04
C ALA A 99 -2.73 -2.69 -2.54
N LEU A 100 -3.83 -2.45 -3.26
CA LEU A 100 -3.83 -2.18 -4.70
C LEU A 100 -4.72 -0.96 -4.98
N LEU A 101 -4.18 -0.02 -5.73
CA LEU A 101 -4.89 1.14 -6.27
C LEU A 101 -4.62 1.23 -7.77
N TYR A 102 -5.51 1.90 -8.47
CA TYR A 102 -5.33 2.17 -9.89
C TYR A 102 -5.22 3.66 -10.14
N LEU A 103 -4.35 3.99 -11.07
CA LEU A 103 -3.91 5.34 -11.35
C LEU A 103 -3.98 5.60 -12.85
N LYS A 104 -4.26 6.84 -13.21
CA LYS A 104 -4.04 7.37 -14.55
C LYS A 104 -2.97 8.43 -14.47
N ILE A 105 -1.88 8.23 -15.22
CA ILE A 105 -0.84 9.24 -15.43
C ILE A 105 -1.25 10.02 -16.68
N GLN A 106 -1.34 11.34 -16.54
CA GLN A 106 -1.64 12.24 -17.64
C GLN A 106 -0.82 13.52 -17.49
N ARG A 107 0.16 13.71 -18.37
CA ARG A 107 1.13 14.80 -18.33
C ARG A 107 1.84 14.85 -16.98
N SER A 108 1.58 15.89 -16.19
CA SER A 108 2.14 16.11 -14.86
C SER A 108 1.17 15.75 -13.73
N HIS A 109 0.11 14.98 -14.01
CA HIS A 109 -0.93 14.64 -13.05
C HIS A 109 -1.06 13.13 -12.87
N VAL A 110 -1.28 12.73 -11.63
CA VAL A 110 -1.68 11.38 -11.24
C VAL A 110 -3.10 11.45 -10.70
N LEU A 111 -4.00 10.69 -11.32
CA LEU A 111 -5.42 10.62 -10.94
C LEU A 111 -5.74 9.23 -10.41
N LEU A 112 -6.42 9.14 -9.27
CA LEU A 112 -6.97 7.86 -8.80
C LEU A 112 -8.11 7.44 -9.73
N VAL A 113 -8.09 6.19 -10.17
CA VAL A 113 -9.14 5.62 -11.02
C VAL A 113 -10.02 4.74 -10.14
N PRO A 114 -11.31 5.09 -9.96
CA PRO A 114 -12.22 4.26 -9.19
C PRO A 114 -12.38 2.88 -9.82
N PRO A 115 -12.54 1.81 -9.02
CA PRO A 115 -12.74 0.45 -9.51
C PRO A 115 -13.73 0.33 -10.68
N GLY A 116 -14.89 1.00 -10.60
CA GLY A 116 -15.94 0.93 -11.63
C GLY A 116 -15.55 1.51 -12.99
N GLU A 117 -14.65 2.50 -13.05
CA GLU A 117 -14.19 3.10 -14.31
C GLU A 117 -13.25 2.13 -15.06
N ILE A 118 -12.49 1.32 -14.32
CA ILE A 118 -11.56 0.33 -14.87
C ILE A 118 -12.31 -0.87 -15.43
N ILE A 119 -13.39 -1.29 -14.75
CA ILE A 119 -14.31 -2.31 -15.29
C ILE A 119 -14.82 -1.83 -16.65
N MET A 120 -15.31 -0.59 -16.76
CA MET A 120 -15.78 -0.06 -18.04
C MET A 120 -14.69 0.01 -19.12
N LEU A 121 -13.47 0.42 -18.78
CA LEU A 121 -12.35 0.44 -19.74
C LEU A 121 -12.00 -0.96 -20.27
N HIS A 122 -12.03 -1.97 -19.39
CA HIS A 122 -11.77 -3.36 -19.78
C HIS A 122 -12.93 -3.95 -20.59
N CYS A 123 -14.18 -3.64 -20.21
CA CYS A 123 -15.38 -4.01 -20.95
C CYS A 123 -15.38 -3.44 -22.38
N LEU A 124 -15.02 -2.17 -22.55
CA LEU A 124 -14.97 -1.51 -23.86
C LEU A 124 -13.79 -1.97 -24.72
N ALA A 125 -12.73 -2.52 -24.11
CA ALA A 125 -11.57 -3.05 -24.83
C ALA A 125 -11.74 -4.51 -25.25
N ASN A 126 -12.49 -5.31 -24.47
CA ASN A 126 -12.55 -6.78 -24.63
C ASN A 126 -13.97 -7.35 -24.84
N ASP A 127 -15.01 -6.50 -25.02
CA ASP A 127 -16.42 -6.88 -25.27
C ASP A 127 -17.08 -7.81 -24.23
N TRP A 128 -16.52 -7.92 -23.02
CA TRP A 128 -17.08 -8.75 -21.93
C TRP A 128 -17.53 -7.85 -20.78
N CYS A 129 -18.85 -7.72 -20.62
CA CYS A 129 -19.54 -7.08 -19.50
C CYS A 129 -20.25 -8.16 -18.66
#